data_AF-A0A133XJ68-F1
#
_entry.id   AF-A0A133XJ68-F1
#
_cell.length_a   1.000
_cell.length_b   1.000
_cell.length_c   1.000
_cell.angle_alpha   90.00
_cell.angle_beta   90.00
_cell.angle_gamma   90.00
#
_symmetry.space_group_name_H-M   'P 1'
#
loop_
_entity.id
_entity.type
_entity.pdbx_description
1 polymer ?
#
loop_
_entity_poly.entity_id
_entity_poly.type
_entity_poly.pdbx_seq_one_letter_code
_entity_poly.pdbx_strand_id
1 'polypeptide(L)'
;MGVVFAKTPKGHDEITSKAGGLTPRVRRVLIFVDGRRSVDDLRGMLQSDDLQHTLGMLEEAGYIEVSSVSDANGQSRTPQLPLPAITAFSELPASADPLRLQQARNFMVNTLNTFVGSLGASSLLDRIDQAEGHAGLRALYDEWYHSMVMSREGKREAEALRGKLLQVL
;
A
#
# COMPACT_ATOMS: atom_id res chain seq x y z
N MET A 1 -6.16 -18.04 -15.24
CA MET A 1 -6.15 -16.85 -14.35
C MET A 1 -6.86 -17.25 -13.08
N GLY A 2 -6.20 -17.17 -11.93
CA GLY A 2 -6.77 -17.63 -10.67
C GLY A 2 -6.61 -16.58 -9.59
N VAL A 3 -7.72 -16.09 -9.05
CA VAL A 3 -7.73 -15.29 -7.82
C VAL A 3 -7.59 -16.24 -6.64
N VAL A 4 -6.74 -15.90 -5.67
CA VAL A 4 -6.53 -16.64 -4.43
C VAL A 4 -7.02 -15.78 -3.28
N PHE A 5 -7.90 -16.34 -2.46
CA PHE A 5 -8.41 -15.69 -1.25
C PHE A 5 -7.68 -16.23 -0.02
N ALA A 6 -7.45 -15.38 0.98
CA ALA A 6 -6.99 -15.76 2.31
C ALA A 6 -8.03 -15.38 3.38
N LYS A 7 -7.99 -16.09 4.51
CA LYS A 7 -8.84 -15.81 5.67
C LYS A 7 -8.32 -14.58 6.40
N THR A 8 -9.22 -13.65 6.72
CA THR A 8 -8.92 -12.53 7.62
C THR A 8 -8.91 -13.01 9.08
N PRO A 9 -8.42 -12.20 10.04
CA PRO A 9 -8.55 -12.50 11.47
C PRO A 9 -10.01 -12.75 11.90
N LYS A 10 -10.96 -12.02 11.30
CA LYS A 10 -12.40 -12.19 11.50
C LYS A 10 -12.91 -13.53 10.96
N GLY A 11 -12.41 -13.98 9.82
CA GLY A 11 -12.68 -15.31 9.28
C GLY A 11 -12.19 -16.43 10.19
N HIS A 12 -11.00 -16.26 10.78
CA HIS A 12 -10.45 -17.23 11.73
C HIS A 12 -11.27 -17.29 13.02
N ASP A 13 -11.68 -16.13 13.55
CA ASP A 13 -12.53 -16.04 14.73
C ASP A 13 -13.89 -16.70 14.51
N GLU A 14 -14.53 -16.53 13.35
CA GLU A 14 -15.80 -17.20 13.02
C GLU A 14 -15.68 -18.73 12.93
N ILE A 15 -14.53 -19.24 12.45
CA ILE A 15 -14.25 -20.68 12.46
C ILE A 15 -14.10 -21.19 13.89
N THR A 16 -13.42 -20.45 14.76
CA THR A 16 -13.13 -20.85 16.13
C THR A 16 -14.34 -20.70 17.06
N SER A 17 -14.97 -19.53 17.04
CA SER A 17 -16.00 -19.09 17.97
C SER A 17 -17.39 -19.66 17.65
N LYS A 18 -17.64 -20.12 16.40
CA LYS A 18 -18.97 -20.53 15.93
C LYS A 18 -20.04 -19.49 16.30
N ALA A 19 -19.81 -18.21 16.00
CA ALA A 19 -20.70 -17.14 16.41
C ALA A 19 -22.07 -17.15 15.67
N GLY A 20 -22.30 -18.10 14.77
CA GLY A 20 -23.63 -18.42 14.23
C GLY A 20 -24.06 -17.52 13.06
N GLY A 21 -23.16 -16.68 12.54
CA GLY A 21 -23.45 -15.79 11.42
C GLY A 21 -23.37 -16.49 10.05
N LEU A 22 -22.58 -17.56 9.92
CA LEU A 22 -22.37 -18.27 8.66
C LEU A 22 -23.09 -19.62 8.60
N THR A 23 -23.74 -19.91 7.47
CA THR A 23 -24.31 -21.24 7.22
C THR A 23 -23.21 -22.31 7.13
N PRO A 24 -23.50 -23.59 7.47
CA PRO A 24 -22.49 -24.66 7.45
C PRO A 24 -21.77 -24.82 6.12
N ARG A 25 -22.46 -24.51 5.01
CA ARG A 25 -21.92 -24.55 3.65
C ARG A 25 -20.89 -23.44 3.42
N VAL A 26 -21.23 -22.21 3.79
CA VAL A 26 -20.35 -21.03 3.67
C VAL A 26 -19.12 -21.19 4.58
N ARG A 27 -19.31 -21.71 5.78
CA ARG A 27 -18.20 -22.01 6.69
C ARG A 27 -17.26 -23.07 6.15
N ARG A 28 -17.77 -24.08 5.44
CA ARG A 28 -16.93 -25.08 4.76
C ARG A 28 -16.06 -24.40 3.70
N VAL A 29 -16.61 -23.50 2.90
CA VAL A 29 -15.83 -22.69 1.94
C VAL A 29 -14.74 -21.90 2.67
N LEU A 30 -15.09 -21.19 3.74
CA LEU A 30 -14.14 -20.41 4.54
C LEU A 30 -12.99 -21.25 5.11
N ILE A 31 -13.25 -22.48 5.57
CA ILE A 31 -12.21 -23.41 6.05
C ILE A 31 -11.24 -23.79 4.92
N PHE A 32 -11.76 -24.03 3.71
CA PHE A 32 -10.97 -24.44 2.55
C PHE A 32 -10.12 -23.30 1.95
N VAL A 33 -10.55 -22.05 2.14
CA VAL A 33 -9.80 -20.84 1.79
C VAL A 33 -8.60 -20.72 2.73
N ASP A 34 -7.39 -21.02 2.25
CA ASP A 34 -6.17 -21.02 3.07
C ASP A 34 -5.08 -20.07 2.54
N GLY A 35 -5.40 -19.23 1.54
CA GLY A 35 -4.41 -18.38 0.88
C GLY A 35 -3.48 -19.12 -0.09
N ARG A 36 -3.70 -20.42 -0.32
CA ARG A 36 -2.86 -21.26 -1.21
C ARG A 36 -3.58 -21.77 -2.45
N ARG A 37 -4.91 -21.79 -2.44
CA ARG A 37 -5.75 -22.35 -3.52
C ARG A 37 -6.51 -21.25 -4.23
N SER A 38 -6.56 -21.34 -5.55
CA SER A 38 -7.33 -20.41 -6.38
C SER A 38 -8.82 -20.75 -6.35
N VAL A 39 -9.66 -19.80 -6.75
CA VAL A 39 -11.12 -20.00 -6.87
C VAL A 39 -11.46 -21.21 -7.73
N ASP A 40 -10.70 -21.44 -8.81
CA ASP A 40 -10.94 -22.54 -9.75
C ASP A 40 -10.63 -23.91 -9.11
N ASP A 41 -9.53 -23.98 -8.35
CA ASP A 41 -9.16 -25.18 -7.58
C ASP A 41 -10.18 -25.47 -6.47
N LEU A 42 -10.60 -24.42 -5.75
CA LEU A 42 -11.67 -24.50 -4.76
C LEU A 42 -13.00 -24.96 -5.38
N ARG A 43 -13.31 -24.52 -6.61
CA ARG A 43 -14.53 -24.93 -7.33
C ARG A 43 -14.49 -26.42 -7.65
N GLY A 44 -13.36 -26.93 -8.12
CA GLY A 44 -13.17 -28.35 -8.38
C GLY A 44 -13.31 -29.22 -7.12
N MET A 45 -12.76 -28.76 -5.99
CA MET A 45 -12.80 -29.51 -4.72
C MET A 45 -14.17 -29.45 -4.00
N LEU A 46 -14.80 -28.28 -3.96
CA LEU A 46 -16.06 -28.07 -3.25
C LEU A 46 -17.29 -28.41 -4.09
N GLN A 47 -17.12 -28.61 -5.41
CA GLN A 47 -18.18 -28.91 -6.39
C GLN A 47 -19.41 -28.03 -6.16
N SER A 48 -19.18 -26.74 -5.97
CA SER A 48 -20.23 -25.77 -5.64
C SER A 48 -20.36 -24.75 -6.75
N ASP A 49 -21.48 -24.79 -7.46
CA ASP A 49 -21.85 -23.79 -8.48
C ASP A 49 -21.85 -22.37 -7.91
N ASP A 50 -22.32 -22.20 -6.67
CA ASP A 50 -22.46 -20.91 -6.00
C ASP A 50 -21.15 -20.40 -5.35
N LEU A 51 -20.01 -21.05 -5.59
CA LEU A 51 -18.75 -20.71 -4.91
C LEU A 51 -18.38 -19.23 -5.09
N GLN A 52 -18.57 -18.66 -6.29
CA GLN A 52 -18.26 -17.26 -6.55
C GLN A 52 -19.13 -16.30 -5.72
N HIS A 53 -20.44 -16.58 -5.63
CA HIS A 53 -21.36 -15.78 -4.84
C HIS A 53 -21.02 -15.87 -3.35
N THR A 54 -20.75 -17.09 -2.86
CA THR A 54 -20.34 -17.33 -1.48
C THR A 54 -19.03 -16.61 -1.12
N LEU A 55 -18.04 -16.61 -2.01
CA LEU A 55 -16.78 -15.88 -1.81
C LEU A 55 -17.02 -14.37 -1.78
N GLY A 56 -17.84 -13.84 -2.69
CA GLY A 56 -18.24 -12.43 -2.67
C GLY A 56 -18.90 -12.02 -1.35
N MET A 57 -19.84 -12.82 -0.84
CA MET A 57 -20.46 -12.56 0.48
C MET A 57 -19.44 -12.60 1.64
N LEU A 58 -18.49 -13.54 1.59
CA LEU A 58 -17.44 -13.65 2.61
C LEU A 58 -16.47 -12.46 2.55
N GLU A 59 -16.17 -11.96 1.36
CA GLU A 59 -15.32 -10.78 1.13
C GLU A 59 -16.02 -9.51 1.61
N GLU A 60 -17.27 -9.30 1.20
CA GLU A 60 -18.12 -8.17 1.61
C GLU A 60 -18.31 -8.13 3.13
N ALA A 61 -18.48 -9.29 3.76
CA ALA A 61 -18.59 -9.41 5.21
C ALA A 61 -17.23 -9.35 5.94
N GLY A 62 -16.11 -9.29 5.21
CA GLY A 62 -14.75 -9.15 5.74
C GLY A 62 -14.17 -10.40 6.38
N TYR A 63 -14.67 -11.60 6.03
CA TYR A 63 -14.14 -12.89 6.50
C TYR A 63 -12.98 -13.41 5.64
N ILE A 64 -12.91 -13.00 4.38
CA ILE A 64 -11.80 -13.30 3.46
C ILE A 64 -11.33 -12.04 2.75
N GLU A 65 -10.09 -12.05 2.29
CA GLU A 65 -9.46 -10.98 1.51
C GLU A 65 -8.72 -11.57 0.30
N VAL A 66 -8.61 -10.80 -0.78
CA VAL A 66 -7.86 -11.20 -1.97
C VAL A 66 -6.37 -11.21 -1.63
N SER A 67 -5.81 -12.41 -1.56
CA SER A 67 -4.41 -12.63 -1.15
C SER A 67 -3.46 -12.69 -2.33
N SER A 68 -3.90 -13.02 -3.53
CA SER A 68 -3.02 -12.97 -4.71
C SER A 68 -3.84 -13.17 -5.97
N VAL A 69 -3.44 -12.49 -7.05
CA VAL A 69 -4.03 -12.71 -8.38
C VAL A 69 -2.93 -13.33 -9.22
N SER A 70 -3.05 -14.65 -9.46
CA SER A 70 -2.11 -15.38 -10.30
C SER A 70 -2.47 -15.18 -11.77
N ASP A 71 -1.58 -14.50 -12.48
CA ASP A 71 -1.60 -14.42 -13.94
C ASP A 71 -1.15 -15.76 -14.56
N ALA A 72 -1.41 -15.97 -15.85
CA ALA A 72 -1.25 -17.27 -16.55
C ALA A 72 0.16 -17.90 -16.51
N ASN A 73 1.16 -17.21 -15.94
CA ASN A 73 2.56 -17.60 -15.92
C ASN A 73 3.05 -18.18 -14.57
N GLY A 74 2.15 -18.55 -13.65
CA GLY A 74 2.50 -19.24 -12.40
C GLY A 74 3.34 -18.41 -11.41
N GLN A 75 3.51 -17.11 -11.66
CA GLN A 75 4.16 -16.21 -10.71
C GLN A 75 3.16 -15.81 -9.64
N SER A 76 3.41 -16.26 -8.42
CA SER A 76 2.79 -15.76 -7.20
C SER A 76 3.11 -14.26 -7.06
N ARG A 77 2.23 -13.42 -7.61
CA ARG A 77 2.18 -12.00 -7.23
C ARG A 77 1.59 -11.97 -5.84
N THR A 78 2.44 -11.85 -4.83
CA THR A 78 2.02 -11.39 -3.51
C THR A 78 1.09 -10.19 -3.69
N PRO A 79 0.01 -10.09 -2.90
CA PRO A 79 -0.94 -9.02 -3.07
C PRO A 79 -0.17 -7.75 -2.75
N GLN A 80 0.09 -6.96 -3.78
CA GLN A 80 0.53 -5.60 -3.58
C GLN A 80 -0.60 -4.97 -2.76
N LEU A 81 -0.27 -4.69 -1.50
CA LEU A 81 -1.09 -3.98 -0.52
C LEU A 81 -1.95 -2.92 -1.21
N PRO A 82 -3.17 -2.66 -0.70
CA PRO A 82 -4.14 -1.76 -1.30
C PRO A 82 -3.42 -0.54 -1.82
N LEU A 83 -3.62 -0.27 -3.13
CA LEU A 83 -3.00 0.79 -3.91
C LEU A 83 -2.53 1.88 -2.96
N PRO A 84 -1.21 2.07 -2.79
CA PRO A 84 -0.73 3.06 -1.87
C PRO A 84 -1.46 4.35 -2.19
N ALA A 85 -2.16 4.90 -1.20
CA ALA A 85 -2.61 6.27 -1.28
C ALA A 85 -1.45 7.07 -1.87
N ILE A 86 -1.75 8.08 -2.68
CA ILE A 86 -0.75 8.88 -3.41
C ILE A 86 0.31 9.52 -2.46
N THR A 87 0.20 9.29 -1.15
CA THR A 87 1.09 9.64 -0.04
C THR A 87 1.74 8.44 0.69
N ALA A 88 1.86 7.24 0.10
CA ALA A 88 2.41 6.08 0.83
C ALA A 88 3.93 6.19 0.97
N PHE A 89 4.35 6.88 2.01
CA PHE A 89 5.67 6.69 2.57
C PHE A 89 5.79 5.25 3.07
N SER A 90 6.96 4.63 2.86
CA SER A 90 7.26 3.33 3.47
C SER A 90 7.13 3.43 5.00
N GLU A 91 6.74 2.34 5.68
CA GLU A 91 6.78 2.30 7.14
C GLU A 91 8.15 2.76 7.63
N LEU A 92 8.16 3.72 8.56
CA LEU A 92 9.40 4.25 9.12
C LEU A 92 10.18 3.10 9.75
N PRO A 93 11.44 2.85 9.35
CA PRO A 93 12.27 1.94 10.10
C PRO A 93 12.35 2.43 11.55
N ALA A 94 12.17 1.53 12.52
CA ALA A 94 12.16 1.86 13.95
C ALA A 94 13.47 2.54 14.40
N SER A 95 14.54 2.41 13.62
CA SER A 95 15.77 3.19 13.75
C SER A 95 15.74 4.34 12.74
N ALA A 96 15.59 5.58 13.24
CA ALA A 96 15.81 6.77 12.45
C ALA A 96 17.26 6.79 11.97
N ASP A 97 17.49 6.48 10.69
CA ASP A 97 18.82 6.49 10.10
C ASP A 97 19.21 7.97 9.85
N PRO A 98 20.14 8.56 10.64
CA PRO A 98 20.43 9.98 10.57
C PRO A 98 21.01 10.38 9.21
N LEU A 99 21.66 9.45 8.52
CA LEU A 99 22.21 9.67 7.18
C LEU A 99 21.09 9.80 6.15
N ARG A 100 20.08 8.92 6.15
CA ARG A 100 18.91 9.04 5.26
C ARG A 100 18.13 10.33 5.52
N LEU A 101 17.94 10.69 6.80
CA LEU A 101 17.27 11.94 7.15
C LEU A 101 17.98 13.14 6.53
N GLN A 102 19.31 13.19 6.67
CA GLN A 102 20.13 14.26 6.09
C GLN A 102 20.12 14.23 4.56
N GLN A 103 20.10 13.05 3.94
CA GLN A 103 19.99 12.90 2.49
C GLN A 103 18.64 13.43 1.97
N ALA A 104 17.52 13.08 2.61
CA ALA A 104 16.19 13.55 2.23
C ALA A 104 16.09 15.08 2.33
N ARG A 105 16.61 15.65 3.43
CA ARG A 105 16.68 17.11 3.61
C ARG A 105 17.47 17.80 2.52
N ASN A 106 18.71 17.36 2.28
CA ASN A 106 19.57 17.93 1.24
C ASN A 106 18.93 17.79 -0.14
N PHE A 107 18.24 16.68 -0.40
CA PHE A 107 17.53 16.48 -1.65
C PHE A 107 16.40 17.49 -1.84
N MET A 108 15.54 17.68 -0.83
CA MET A 108 14.45 18.66 -0.89
C MET A 108 15.00 20.09 -1.08
N VAL A 109 16.03 20.47 -0.34
CA VAL A 109 16.67 21.80 -0.44
C VAL A 109 17.28 22.04 -1.82
N ASN A 110 18.05 21.08 -2.35
CA ASN A 110 18.69 21.22 -3.66
C ASN A 110 17.64 21.29 -4.78
N THR A 111 16.64 20.40 -4.77
CA THR A 111 15.60 20.39 -5.80
C THR A 111 14.77 21.68 -5.80
N LEU A 112 14.42 22.21 -4.63
CA LEU A 112 13.73 23.51 -4.53
C LEU A 112 14.60 24.64 -5.09
N ASN A 113 15.88 24.71 -4.72
CA ASN A 113 16.79 25.72 -5.25
C ASN A 113 16.99 25.60 -6.77
N THR A 114 17.06 24.39 -7.31
CA THR A 114 17.26 24.15 -8.75
C THR A 114 16.02 24.46 -9.58
N PHE A 115 14.84 24.02 -9.17
CA PHE A 115 13.63 24.06 -10.02
C PHE A 115 12.64 25.17 -9.68
N VAL A 116 12.61 25.64 -8.42
CA VAL A 116 11.70 26.71 -7.96
C VAL A 116 12.48 28.02 -7.79
N GLY A 117 13.73 27.93 -7.37
CA GLY A 117 14.59 29.06 -7.04
C GLY A 117 14.48 29.45 -5.56
N SER A 118 15.60 29.95 -5.01
CA SER A 118 15.73 30.28 -3.58
C SER A 118 14.71 31.29 -3.07
N LEU A 119 14.30 32.24 -3.91
CA LEU A 119 13.35 33.29 -3.53
C LEU A 119 11.92 32.76 -3.38
N GLY A 120 11.48 31.87 -4.29
CA GLY A 120 10.12 31.32 -4.32
C GLY A 120 9.86 30.22 -3.29
N ALA A 121 10.91 29.54 -2.84
CA ALA A 121 10.82 28.46 -1.84
C ALA A 121 11.40 28.84 -0.47
N SER A 122 11.75 30.10 -0.24
CA SER A 122 12.47 30.56 0.96
C SER A 122 11.82 30.15 2.29
N SER A 123 10.50 30.26 2.42
CA SER A 123 9.77 29.82 3.64
C SER A 123 9.74 28.29 3.79
N LEU A 124 9.66 27.55 2.68
CA LEU A 124 9.69 26.09 2.70
C LEU A 124 11.09 25.56 3.02
N LEU A 125 12.14 26.22 2.51
CA LEU A 125 13.54 25.92 2.80
C LEU A 125 13.85 26.06 4.30
N ASP A 126 13.38 27.14 4.94
CA ASP A 126 13.53 27.35 6.38
C ASP A 126 12.83 26.25 7.20
N ARG A 127 11.60 25.89 6.83
CA ARG A 127 10.86 24.79 7.50
C ARG A 127 11.51 23.43 7.32
N ILE A 128 12.09 23.16 6.16
CA ILE A 128 12.87 21.93 5.91
C ILE A 128 14.13 21.91 6.79
N ASP A 129 14.76 23.06 7.01
CA ASP A 129 15.92 23.20 7.89
C ASP A 129 15.55 23.07 9.39
N GLN A 130 14.36 23.50 9.78
CA GLN A 130 13.88 23.33 11.16
C GLN A 130 13.19 21.99 11.42
N ALA A 131 12.94 21.17 10.39
CA ALA A 131 12.19 19.92 10.54
C ALA A 131 12.94 18.90 11.41
N GLU A 132 12.33 18.38 12.47
CA GLU A 132 12.94 17.33 13.29
C GLU A 132 12.46 15.93 12.86
N GLY A 133 13.43 15.07 12.54
CA GLY A 133 13.17 13.68 12.18
C GLY A 133 12.43 13.48 10.86
N HIS A 134 12.20 12.21 10.52
CA HIS A 134 11.56 11.86 9.25
C HIS A 134 10.09 12.30 9.21
N ALA A 135 9.39 12.30 10.34
CA ALA A 135 8.00 12.74 10.43
C ALA A 135 7.83 14.21 9.99
N GLY A 136 8.74 15.10 10.42
CA GLY A 136 8.74 16.51 10.02
C GLY A 136 8.94 16.69 8.52
N LEU A 137 9.91 15.97 7.92
CA LEU A 137 10.14 16.02 6.47
C LEU A 137 8.96 15.43 5.68
N ARG A 138 8.33 14.35 6.16
CA ARG A 138 7.13 13.76 5.53
C ARG A 138 5.96 14.75 5.54
N ALA A 139 5.79 15.55 6.59
CA ALA A 139 4.77 16.57 6.64
C ALA A 139 4.98 17.69 5.61
N LEU A 140 6.23 17.99 5.25
CA LEU A 140 6.60 19.03 4.26
C LEU A 140 6.60 18.52 2.81
N TYR A 141 6.46 17.22 2.60
CA TYR A 141 6.53 16.60 1.28
C TYR A 141 5.45 17.10 0.32
N ASP A 142 4.21 17.26 0.79
CA ASP A 142 3.10 17.71 -0.07
C ASP A 142 3.36 19.14 -0.58
N GLU A 143 3.81 20.01 0.32
CA GLU A 143 4.17 21.40 0.01
C GLU A 143 5.39 21.50 -0.91
N TRP A 144 6.38 20.62 -0.72
CA TRP A 144 7.51 20.46 -1.64
C TRP A 144 7.04 20.04 -3.03
N TYR A 145 6.20 19.00 -3.12
CA TYR A 145 5.69 18.51 -4.39
C TYR A 145 4.85 19.57 -5.11
N HIS A 146 4.00 20.29 -4.38
CA HIS A 146 3.21 21.39 -4.91
C HIS A 146 4.12 22.49 -5.48
N SER A 147 5.16 22.88 -4.74
CA SER A 147 6.15 23.87 -5.20
C SER A 147 6.85 23.44 -6.48
N MET A 148 7.18 22.14 -6.60
CA MET A 148 7.81 21.58 -7.79
C MET A 148 6.88 21.61 -9.00
N VAL A 149 5.59 21.25 -8.86
CA VAL A 149 4.64 21.24 -9.99
C VAL A 149 4.19 22.64 -10.43
N MET A 150 4.36 23.65 -9.57
CA MET A 150 4.13 25.06 -9.92
C MET A 150 5.17 25.60 -10.92
N SER A 151 6.37 25.02 -10.93
CA SER A 151 7.42 25.33 -11.92
C SER A 151 7.24 24.50 -13.19
N ARG A 152 7.44 25.11 -14.37
CA ARG A 152 7.34 24.41 -15.67
C ARG A 152 8.36 23.27 -15.80
N GLU A 153 9.59 23.51 -15.36
CA GLU A 153 10.66 22.50 -15.38
C GLU A 153 10.48 21.51 -14.23
N GLY A 154 10.14 22.01 -13.04
CA GLY A 154 9.87 21.17 -11.87
C GLY A 154 8.74 20.17 -12.11
N LYS A 155 7.66 20.55 -12.81
CA LYS A 155 6.52 19.66 -13.12
C LYS A 155 6.92 18.41 -13.91
N ARG A 156 7.88 18.52 -14.82
CA ARG A 156 8.34 17.37 -15.64
C ARG A 156 9.15 16.39 -14.81
N GLU A 157 10.00 16.91 -13.93
CA GLU A 157 10.88 16.12 -13.08
C GLU A 157 10.21 15.68 -11.76
N ALA A 158 9.08 16.30 -11.38
CA ALA A 158 8.42 16.12 -10.09
C ALA A 158 8.08 14.66 -9.80
N GLU A 159 7.60 13.90 -10.79
CA GLU A 159 7.30 12.47 -10.60
C GLU A 159 8.55 11.62 -10.37
N ALA A 160 9.63 11.89 -11.11
CA ALA A 160 10.91 11.20 -10.94
C ALA A 160 11.56 11.54 -9.58
N LEU A 161 11.51 12.81 -9.19
CA LEU A 161 12.06 13.29 -7.92
C LEU A 161 11.25 12.77 -6.73
N ARG A 162 9.91 12.70 -6.87
CA ARG A 162 9.02 12.04 -5.91
C ARG A 162 9.44 10.60 -5.64
N GLY A 163 9.67 9.82 -6.70
CA GLY A 163 10.10 8.43 -6.55
C GLY A 163 11.42 8.30 -5.79
N LYS A 164 12.41 9.15 -6.10
CA LYS A 164 13.70 9.18 -5.39
C LYS A 164 13.55 9.60 -3.93
N LEU A 165 12.73 10.60 -3.67
CA LEU A 165 12.52 11.14 -2.33
C LEU A 165 11.82 10.12 -1.42
N LEU A 166 10.85 9.36 -1.94
CA LEU A 166 10.18 8.26 -1.23
C LEU A 166 11.10 7.07 -0.89
N GLN A 167 12.22 6.89 -1.60
CA GLN A 167 13.21 5.85 -1.25
C GLN A 167 14.06 6.23 -0.03
N VAL A 168 14.19 7.54 0.23
CA VAL A 168 15.06 8.08 1.28
C VAL A 168 14.26 8.46 2.54
N LEU A 169 12.97 8.79 2.39
CA LEU A 169 12.05 9.16 3.48
C LEU A 169 11.46 7.99 4.24
#